data_AF-A0A200RCH4-F1
#
_entry.id   AF-A0A200RCH4-F1
#
_cell.length_a   1.000
_cell.length_b   1.000
_cell.length_c   1.000
_cell.angle_alpha   90.00
_cell.angle_beta   90.00
_cell.angle_gamma   90.00
#
_symmetry.space_group_name_H-M   'P 1'
#
loop_
_entity.id
_entity.type
_entity.pdbx_description
1 polymer ?
#
loop_
_entity_poly.entity_id
_entity_poly.type
_entity_poly.pdbx_seq_one_letter_code
_entity_poly.pdbx_strand_id
1 'polypeptide(L)'
;MGLLQEQILSSSPSLPLLSLNHVSYLCKSVAESAKFYQEVLGFVLIRRPSSFSFEGAWLFNYGIGIHLLQCNSVNDVQQKPTVINPKDNHISFQCTDIELLKRRLEDMGMKYETALVEEGGIFVDQIFFHDPDGYMIEICNCENIPILPLSACPLKKPQSYKDSKSSKQRSLAITKALNAAEMETRMMESLFTNMIDISM
;
A
#
# COMPACT_ATOMS: atom_id res chain seq x y z
N MET A 1 -9.37 26.28 14.33
CA MET A 1 -8.64 26.29 15.61
C MET A 1 -8.94 25.01 16.36
N GLY A 2 -8.01 24.07 16.36
CA GLY A 2 -7.99 22.92 17.25
C GLY A 2 -6.54 22.74 17.69
N LEU A 3 -6.24 23.18 18.91
CA LEU A 3 -4.93 23.02 19.53
C LEU A 3 -4.81 21.55 19.95
N LEU A 4 -3.92 20.79 19.30
CA LEU A 4 -3.45 19.53 19.87
C LEU A 4 -2.49 19.90 21.01
N GLN A 5 -3.00 19.80 22.24
CA GLN A 5 -2.23 19.96 23.47
C GLN A 5 -1.12 18.90 23.50
N GLU A 6 0.14 19.32 23.65
CA GLU A 6 1.28 18.43 23.86
C GLU A 6 1.05 17.58 25.11
N GLN A 7 0.72 16.30 24.91
CA GLN A 7 0.72 15.30 25.97
C GLN A 7 2.11 14.66 26.03
N ILE A 8 2.68 14.63 27.25
CA ILE A 8 3.92 13.94 27.57
C ILE A 8 3.72 12.44 27.28
N LEU A 9 4.27 11.97 26.18
CA LEU A 9 4.23 10.57 25.76
C LEU A 9 4.99 9.70 26.77
N SER A 10 4.29 8.75 27.40
CA SER A 10 4.95 7.68 28.13
C SER A 10 5.76 6.85 27.13
N SER A 11 7.04 6.63 27.42
CA SER A 11 7.98 5.96 26.52
C SER A 11 7.77 4.44 26.53
N SER A 12 6.62 3.99 26.05
CA SER A 12 6.46 2.58 25.68
C SER A 12 7.29 2.32 24.41
N PRO A 13 8.05 1.22 24.33
CA PRO A 13 8.77 0.90 23.10
C PRO A 13 7.78 0.75 21.94
N SER A 14 8.11 1.34 20.79
CA SER A 14 7.31 1.17 19.58
C SER A 14 7.29 -0.30 19.15
N LEU A 15 6.15 -0.76 18.63
CA LEU A 15 6.08 -2.08 18.01
C LEU A 15 7.07 -2.12 16.82
N PRO A 16 7.79 -3.24 16.61
CA PRO A 16 8.71 -3.40 15.49
C PRO A 16 7.94 -3.73 14.20
N LEU A 17 6.99 -2.86 13.84
CA LEU A 17 6.28 -2.92 12.57
C LEU A 17 7.20 -2.43 11.45
N LEU A 18 7.13 -3.08 10.29
CA LEU A 18 8.03 -2.79 9.16
C LEU A 18 7.31 -2.00 8.09
N SER A 19 6.14 -2.49 7.66
CA SER A 19 5.30 -1.87 6.64
C SER A 19 3.86 -2.34 6.77
N LEU A 20 2.96 -1.67 6.04
CA LEU A 20 1.64 -2.22 5.76
C LEU A 20 1.81 -3.48 4.88
N ASN A 21 1.37 -4.63 5.39
CA ASN A 21 1.58 -5.90 4.70
C ASN A 21 0.54 -6.14 3.59
N HIS A 22 -0.74 -5.98 3.92
CA HIS A 22 -1.83 -6.15 2.97
C HIS A 22 -3.08 -5.40 3.42
N VAL A 23 -3.99 -5.19 2.48
CA VAL A 23 -5.37 -4.77 2.72
C VAL A 23 -6.31 -5.90 2.32
N SER A 24 -7.43 -6.02 3.03
CA SER A 24 -8.38 -7.10 2.83
C SER A 24 -9.74 -6.53 2.49
N TYR A 25 -10.32 -6.99 1.38
CA TYR A 25 -11.62 -6.55 0.89
C TYR A 25 -12.58 -7.72 0.73
N LEU A 26 -13.83 -7.50 1.14
CA LEU A 26 -14.93 -8.40 0.83
C LEU A 26 -15.53 -7.95 -0.50
N CYS A 27 -15.71 -8.85 -1.45
CA CYS A 27 -16.11 -8.50 -2.81
C CYS A 27 -17.28 -9.38 -3.29
N LYS A 28 -18.11 -8.83 -4.17
CA LYS A 28 -19.22 -9.54 -4.83
C LYS A 28 -18.74 -10.50 -5.90
N SER A 29 -17.54 -10.31 -6.43
CA SER A 29 -16.95 -11.19 -7.43
C SER A 29 -15.43 -11.09 -7.37
N VAL A 30 -14.78 -12.15 -6.89
CA VAL A 30 -13.30 -12.24 -6.86
C VAL A 30 -12.73 -12.05 -8.26
N ALA A 31 -13.39 -12.58 -9.29
CA ALA A 31 -12.93 -12.47 -10.66
C ALA A 31 -13.00 -11.02 -11.19
N GLU A 32 -14.09 -10.30 -10.93
CA GLU A 32 -14.24 -8.90 -11.37
C GLU A 32 -13.28 -7.98 -10.62
N SER A 33 -13.16 -8.15 -9.29
CA SER A 33 -12.28 -7.34 -8.48
C SER A 33 -10.80 -7.63 -8.79
N ALA A 34 -10.42 -8.90 -8.98
CA ALA A 34 -9.07 -9.25 -9.43
C ALA A 34 -8.74 -8.63 -10.78
N LYS A 35 -9.64 -8.75 -11.77
CA LYS A 35 -9.47 -8.14 -13.09
C LYS A 35 -9.26 -6.63 -12.99
N PHE A 36 -10.08 -5.94 -12.19
CA PHE A 36 -9.93 -4.50 -11.95
C PHE A 36 -8.56 -4.15 -11.38
N TYR A 37 -8.12 -4.81 -10.31
CA TYR A 37 -6.83 -4.53 -9.68
C TYR A 37 -5.65 -4.84 -10.62
N GLN A 38 -5.77 -5.85 -11.48
CA GLN A 38 -4.76 -6.17 -12.49
C GLN A 38 -4.71 -5.14 -13.62
N GLU A 39 -5.85 -4.79 -14.22
CA GLU A 39 -5.90 -3.95 -15.42
C GLU A 39 -5.75 -2.46 -15.11
N VAL A 40 -6.35 -1.98 -14.02
CA VAL A 40 -6.30 -0.56 -13.64
C VAL A 40 -5.02 -0.26 -12.90
N LEU A 41 -4.78 -1.01 -11.82
CA LEU A 41 -3.70 -0.75 -10.86
C LEU A 41 -2.44 -1.59 -11.10
N GLY A 42 -2.43 -2.51 -12.07
CA GLY A 42 -1.23 -3.29 -12.38
C GLY A 42 -0.84 -4.32 -11.32
N PHE A 43 -1.75 -4.73 -10.44
CA PHE A 43 -1.47 -5.81 -9.50
C PHE A 43 -1.32 -7.15 -10.23
N VAL A 44 -0.64 -8.12 -9.59
CA VAL A 44 -0.48 -9.46 -10.15
C VAL A 44 -1.03 -10.50 -9.19
N LEU A 45 -1.77 -11.48 -9.72
CA LEU A 45 -2.25 -12.62 -8.94
C LEU A 45 -1.08 -13.45 -8.44
N ILE A 46 -1.07 -13.74 -7.14
CA ILE A 46 -0.07 -14.60 -6.51
C ILE A 46 -0.70 -15.88 -5.95
N ARG A 47 0.15 -16.88 -5.73
CA ARG A 47 -0.29 -18.17 -5.20
C ARG A 47 -0.94 -18.00 -3.82
N ARG A 48 -2.19 -18.47 -3.72
CA ARG A 48 -2.92 -18.55 -2.46
C ARG A 48 -2.44 -19.72 -1.59
N PRO A 49 -2.36 -19.56 -0.25
CA PRO A 49 -2.16 -20.69 0.65
C PRO A 49 -3.25 -21.75 0.48
N SER A 50 -2.86 -23.01 0.31
CA SER A 50 -3.79 -24.12 0.05
C SER A 50 -4.68 -24.49 1.24
N SER A 51 -4.40 -23.96 2.44
CA SER A 51 -5.19 -24.18 3.64
C SER A 51 -6.50 -23.39 3.67
N PHE A 52 -6.71 -22.46 2.75
CA PHE A 52 -7.92 -21.64 2.72
C PHE A 52 -9.02 -22.30 1.88
N SER A 53 -10.19 -22.53 2.49
CA SER A 53 -11.33 -23.24 1.89
C SER A 53 -12.46 -22.34 1.37
N PHE A 54 -12.32 -21.01 1.48
CA PHE A 54 -13.27 -20.03 0.94
C PHE A 54 -12.90 -19.62 -0.49
N GLU A 55 -13.77 -18.92 -1.21
CA GLU A 55 -13.44 -18.35 -2.52
C GLU A 55 -12.72 -17.00 -2.32
N GLY A 56 -11.56 -16.82 -2.93
CA GLY A 56 -10.73 -15.64 -2.70
C GLY A 56 -9.45 -15.62 -3.52
N ALA A 57 -8.85 -14.44 -3.64
CA ALA A 57 -7.60 -14.22 -4.37
C ALA A 57 -6.61 -13.41 -3.55
N TRP A 58 -5.32 -13.63 -3.83
CA TRP A 58 -4.24 -12.77 -3.38
C TRP A 58 -3.62 -12.10 -4.59
N LEU A 59 -3.50 -10.78 -4.53
CA LEU A 59 -2.73 -10.00 -5.48
C LEU A 59 -1.58 -9.30 -4.77
N PHE A 60 -0.50 -9.02 -5.49
CA PHE A 60 0.65 -8.32 -4.95
C PHE A 60 1.27 -7.42 -6.00
N ASN A 61 1.56 -6.18 -5.61
CA ASN A 61 2.47 -5.27 -6.29
C ASN A 61 2.83 -4.13 -5.32
N TYR A 62 3.85 -3.32 -5.65
CA TYR A 62 4.23 -2.12 -4.89
C TYR A 62 4.54 -2.36 -3.41
N GLY A 63 4.84 -3.61 -3.04
CA GLY A 63 5.16 -4.01 -1.68
C GLY A 63 3.98 -4.21 -0.75
N ILE A 64 2.77 -4.25 -1.29
CA ILE A 64 1.54 -4.48 -0.55
C ILE A 64 0.70 -5.60 -1.18
N GLY A 65 0.09 -6.43 -0.35
CA GLY A 65 -0.89 -7.41 -0.79
C GLY A 65 -2.31 -6.86 -0.85
N ILE A 66 -3.11 -7.34 -1.79
CA ILE A 66 -4.57 -7.21 -1.78
C ILE A 66 -5.16 -8.61 -1.60
N HIS A 67 -5.87 -8.81 -0.50
CA HIS A 67 -6.58 -10.06 -0.19
C HIS A 67 -8.06 -9.88 -0.46
N LEU A 68 -8.54 -10.51 -1.54
CA LEU A 68 -9.95 -10.50 -1.93
C LEU A 68 -10.65 -11.72 -1.34
N LEU A 69 -11.77 -11.49 -0.66
CA LEU A 69 -12.66 -12.53 -0.16
C LEU A 69 -14.02 -12.40 -0.83
N GLN A 70 -14.52 -13.48 -1.40
CA GLN A 70 -15.87 -13.53 -1.95
C GLN A 70 -16.90 -13.45 -0.81
N CYS A 71 -17.90 -12.57 -0.93
CA CYS A 71 -19.03 -12.54 0.02
C CYS A 71 -19.91 -13.79 -0.14
N ASN A 72 -20.51 -14.27 0.97
CA ASN A 72 -21.48 -15.38 0.91
C ASN A 72 -22.85 -14.89 0.42
N SER A 73 -23.16 -13.63 0.67
CA SER A 73 -24.35 -12.93 0.21
C SER A 73 -24.00 -11.52 -0.27
N VAL A 74 -24.67 -11.04 -1.31
CA VAL A 74 -24.51 -9.67 -1.81
C VAL A 74 -24.87 -8.59 -0.79
N ASN A 75 -25.57 -8.97 0.28
CA ASN A 75 -25.90 -8.08 1.40
C ASN A 75 -24.78 -7.97 2.43
N ASP A 76 -23.74 -8.81 2.36
CA ASP A 76 -22.60 -8.78 3.28
C ASP A 76 -21.63 -7.63 2.94
N VAL A 77 -21.74 -7.08 1.73
CA VAL A 77 -20.92 -6.00 1.19
C VAL A 77 -21.73 -4.71 1.20
N GLN A 78 -21.05 -3.59 1.50
CA GLN A 78 -21.68 -2.29 1.45
C GLN A 78 -22.16 -1.97 0.03
N GLN A 79 -23.26 -1.22 -0.07
CA GLN A 79 -23.69 -0.74 -1.37
C GLN A 79 -22.66 0.28 -1.88
N LYS A 80 -22.24 0.10 -3.14
CA LYS A 80 -21.32 1.01 -3.80
C LYS A 80 -21.88 2.44 -3.76
N PRO A 81 -21.15 3.40 -3.19
CA PRO A 81 -21.59 4.79 -3.18
C PRO A 81 -21.78 5.31 -4.60
N THR A 82 -22.85 6.08 -4.82
CA THR A 82 -23.15 6.68 -6.13
C THR A 82 -22.33 7.95 -6.40
N VAL A 83 -21.81 8.55 -5.34
CA VAL A 83 -21.00 9.78 -5.36
C VAL A 83 -19.63 9.46 -4.78
N ILE A 84 -18.58 9.99 -5.40
CA ILE A 84 -17.22 9.91 -4.88
C ILE A 84 -17.04 11.09 -3.91
N ASN A 85 -16.70 10.79 -2.67
CA ASN A 85 -16.43 11.79 -1.65
C ASN A 85 -14.97 11.69 -1.23
N PRO A 86 -14.09 12.64 -1.64
CA PRO A 86 -12.66 12.63 -1.29
C PRO A 86 -12.35 12.58 0.22
N LYS A 87 -13.35 12.78 1.10
CA LYS A 87 -13.21 12.71 2.55
C LYS A 87 -13.50 11.32 3.15
N ASP A 88 -13.95 10.36 2.34
CA ASP A 88 -14.24 9.00 2.81
C ASP A 88 -12.95 8.21 3.08
N ASN A 89 -13.08 7.08 3.77
CA ASN A 89 -11.96 6.16 4.01
C ASN A 89 -11.45 5.57 2.68
N HIS A 90 -10.14 5.57 2.47
CA HIS A 90 -9.53 5.04 1.26
C HIS A 90 -8.18 4.40 1.54
N ILE A 91 -7.72 3.59 0.59
CA ILE A 91 -6.30 3.28 0.43
C ILE A 91 -5.71 4.21 -0.61
N SER A 92 -4.45 4.60 -0.43
CA SER A 92 -3.77 5.54 -1.32
C SER A 92 -2.52 4.92 -1.92
N PHE A 93 -2.28 5.15 -3.21
CA PHE A 93 -1.03 4.80 -3.86
C PHE A 93 -0.35 6.03 -4.45
N GLN A 94 0.98 6.06 -4.30
CA GLN A 94 1.83 7.03 -4.97
C GLN A 94 1.94 6.69 -6.46
N CYS A 95 1.77 7.70 -7.32
CA CYS A 95 1.95 7.55 -8.77
C CYS A 95 2.66 8.76 -9.36
N THR A 96 3.67 8.50 -10.20
CA THR A 96 4.43 9.53 -10.90
C THR A 96 3.77 9.99 -12.20
N ASP A 97 2.86 9.20 -12.78
CA ASP A 97 2.14 9.50 -14.03
C ASP A 97 0.62 9.41 -13.80
N ILE A 98 0.09 10.46 -13.18
CA ILE A 98 -1.34 10.63 -12.88
C ILE A 98 -2.18 10.69 -14.16
N GLU A 99 -1.62 11.23 -15.26
CA GLU A 99 -2.32 11.36 -16.53
C GLU A 99 -2.52 10.01 -17.24
N LEU A 100 -1.57 9.08 -17.11
CA LEU A 100 -1.76 7.70 -17.57
C LEU A 100 -2.92 7.02 -16.86
N LEU A 101 -3.05 7.22 -15.55
CA LEU A 101 -4.18 6.68 -14.80
C LEU A 101 -5.52 7.27 -15.27
N LYS A 102 -5.61 8.61 -15.44
CA LYS A 102 -6.84 9.25 -15.94
C LYS A 102 -7.30 8.62 -17.25
N ARG A 103 -6.38 8.46 -18.22
CA ARG A 103 -6.69 7.81 -19.50
C ARG A 103 -7.21 6.39 -19.32
N ARG A 104 -6.60 5.58 -18.46
CA ARG A 104 -7.08 4.21 -18.17
C ARG A 104 -8.48 4.20 -17.57
N LEU A 105 -8.76 5.10 -16.62
CA LEU A 105 -10.08 5.21 -16.00
C LEU A 105 -11.13 5.64 -17.03
N GLU A 106 -10.80 6.60 -17.89
CA GLU A 106 -11.65 7.06 -19.00
C GLU A 106 -11.93 5.95 -20.01
N ASP A 107 -10.89 5.22 -20.46
CA ASP A 107 -11.00 4.10 -21.40
C ASP A 107 -11.92 2.98 -20.86
N MET A 108 -11.96 2.82 -19.54
CA MET A 108 -12.81 1.85 -18.84
C MET A 108 -14.19 2.42 -18.44
N GLY A 109 -14.49 3.68 -18.79
CA GLY A 109 -15.75 4.33 -18.45
C GLY A 109 -15.96 4.53 -16.95
N MET A 110 -14.88 4.61 -16.18
CA MET A 110 -14.92 4.75 -14.73
C MET A 110 -15.05 6.21 -14.32
N LYS A 111 -15.90 6.46 -13.32
CA LYS A 111 -16.00 7.77 -12.68
C LYS A 111 -14.82 7.97 -11.72
N TYR A 112 -14.27 9.17 -11.73
CA TYR A 112 -13.27 9.62 -10.78
C TYR A 112 -13.48 11.09 -10.45
N GLU A 113 -12.95 11.52 -9.30
CA GLU A 113 -12.90 12.92 -8.88
C GLU A 113 -11.43 13.33 -8.71
N THR A 114 -11.13 14.60 -8.92
CA THR A 114 -9.78 15.14 -8.75
C THR A 114 -9.74 16.22 -7.69
N ALA A 115 -8.66 16.27 -6.90
CA ALA A 115 -8.36 17.37 -6.00
C ALA A 115 -6.91 17.84 -6.20
N LEU A 116 -6.67 19.10 -5.85
CA LEU A 116 -5.35 19.72 -5.88
C LEU A 116 -5.07 20.31 -4.50
N VAL A 117 -3.97 19.88 -3.88
CA VAL A 117 -3.46 20.43 -2.63
C VAL A 117 -2.28 21.34 -2.93
N GLU A 118 -2.27 22.52 -2.33
CA GLU A 118 -1.16 23.48 -2.41
C GLU A 118 -0.58 23.71 -1.01
N GLU A 119 0.70 23.42 -0.84
CA GLU A 119 1.45 23.70 0.38
C GLU A 119 2.81 24.31 0.05
N GLY A 120 3.04 25.56 0.48
CA GLY A 120 4.33 26.22 0.28
C GLY A 120 4.75 26.37 -1.20
N GLY A 121 3.80 26.46 -2.13
CA GLY A 121 4.05 26.50 -3.58
C GLY A 121 4.33 25.13 -4.22
N ILE A 122 4.18 24.05 -3.47
CA ILE A 122 4.22 22.67 -3.95
C ILE A 122 2.79 22.22 -4.21
N PHE A 123 2.58 21.55 -5.34
CA PHE A 123 1.28 21.02 -5.77
C PHE A 123 1.25 19.50 -5.65
N VAL A 124 0.16 18.99 -5.09
CA VAL A 124 -0.16 17.56 -5.05
C VAL A 124 -1.50 17.31 -5.73
N ASP A 125 -1.46 16.52 -6.79
CA ASP A 125 -2.63 16.00 -7.48
C ASP A 125 -3.14 14.76 -6.74
N GLN A 126 -4.46 14.68 -6.60
CA GLN A 126 -5.14 13.53 -6.04
C GLN A 126 -6.27 13.10 -6.99
N ILE A 127 -6.39 11.80 -7.23
CA ILE A 127 -7.50 11.19 -7.97
C ILE A 127 -8.20 10.19 -7.06
N PHE A 128 -9.51 10.31 -6.94
CA PHE A 128 -10.36 9.42 -6.15
C PHE A 128 -11.32 8.65 -7.06
N PHE A 129 -11.42 7.34 -6.86
CA PHE A 129 -12.38 6.49 -7.57
C PHE A 129 -12.73 5.27 -6.73
N HIS A 130 -13.77 4.57 -7.14
CA HIS A 130 -14.21 3.33 -6.49
C HIS A 130 -13.79 2.11 -7.30
N ASP A 131 -13.38 1.06 -6.61
CA ASP A 131 -13.29 -0.29 -7.17
C ASP A 131 -14.70 -0.84 -7.54
N PRO A 132 -14.81 -2.08 -8.06
CA PRO A 132 -16.10 -2.67 -8.43
C PRO A 132 -17.12 -2.71 -7.29
N ASP A 133 -16.65 -2.90 -6.06
CA ASP A 133 -17.49 -3.06 -4.87
C ASP A 133 -17.79 -1.75 -4.13
N GLY A 134 -17.07 -0.67 -4.45
CA GLY A 134 -17.27 0.65 -3.85
C GLY A 134 -16.20 1.07 -2.84
N TYR A 135 -15.12 0.31 -2.70
CA TYR A 135 -13.98 0.71 -1.88
C TYR A 135 -13.24 1.85 -2.56
N MET A 136 -13.01 2.94 -1.82
CA MET A 136 -12.37 4.13 -2.36
C MET A 136 -10.86 3.96 -2.44
N ILE A 137 -10.32 4.35 -3.59
CA ILE A 137 -8.90 4.34 -3.92
C ILE A 137 -8.51 5.77 -4.25
N GLU A 138 -7.46 6.25 -3.61
CA GLU A 138 -6.77 7.48 -3.95
C GLU A 138 -5.49 7.14 -4.72
N ILE A 139 -5.19 7.94 -5.73
CA ILE A 139 -3.87 7.99 -6.36
C ILE A 139 -3.35 9.43 -6.26
N CYS A 140 -2.19 9.60 -5.66
CA CYS A 140 -1.59 10.93 -5.48
C CYS A 140 -0.10 10.97 -5.84
N ASN A 141 0.42 12.19 -6.02
CA ASN A 141 1.85 12.47 -6.07
C ASN A 141 2.36 13.11 -4.76
N CYS A 142 1.87 12.60 -3.62
CA CYS A 142 2.08 13.16 -2.28
C CYS A 142 3.56 13.31 -1.88
N GLU A 143 4.47 12.53 -2.46
CA GLU A 143 5.92 12.64 -2.22
C GLU A 143 6.51 14.03 -2.52
N ASN A 144 5.79 14.87 -3.27
CA ASN A 144 6.18 16.26 -3.51
C ASN A 144 6.26 17.07 -2.21
N ILE A 145 5.45 16.73 -1.20
CA ILE A 145 5.40 17.45 0.09
C ILE A 145 6.29 16.73 1.11
N PRO A 146 7.22 17.45 1.79
CA PRO A 146 8.06 16.84 2.81
C PRO A 146 7.25 16.44 4.04
N ILE A 147 7.42 15.20 4.49
CA ILE A 147 6.82 14.72 5.74
C ILE A 147 7.62 15.30 6.93
N LEU A 148 7.04 16.28 7.60
CA LEU A 148 7.62 16.91 8.79
C LEU A 148 6.89 16.44 10.05
N PRO A 149 7.54 15.67 10.94
CA PRO A 149 6.88 15.20 12.17
C PRO A 149 6.66 16.37 13.14
N LEU A 150 5.43 16.50 13.67
CA LEU A 150 5.08 17.55 14.64
C LEU A 150 5.77 17.39 16.00
N SER A 151 6.31 16.22 16.29
CA SER A 151 7.08 15.91 17.49
C SER A 151 8.17 14.90 17.17
N ALA A 152 9.24 14.86 17.97
CA ALA A 152 10.36 13.94 17.76
C ALA A 152 9.90 12.49 17.60
N CYS A 153 10.20 11.87 16.46
CA CYS A 153 9.92 10.46 16.22
C CYS A 153 11.06 9.63 16.83
N PRO A 154 10.79 8.70 17.77
CA PRO A 154 11.82 7.85 18.37
C PRO A 154 12.27 6.70 17.44
N LEU A 155 12.44 6.98 16.14
CA LEU A 155 13.03 6.03 15.21
C LEU A 155 14.55 6.00 15.43
N LYS A 156 15.04 4.93 16.03
CA LYS A 156 16.47 4.66 16.13
C LYS A 156 16.97 4.24 14.75
N LYS A 157 17.97 4.94 14.20
CA LYS A 157 18.65 4.49 12.98
C LYS A 157 19.12 3.05 13.17
N PRO A 158 18.81 2.12 12.26
CA PRO A 158 19.34 0.76 12.33
C PRO A 158 20.87 0.81 12.27
N GLN A 159 21.55 0.14 13.20
CA GLN A 159 23.01 0.23 13.40
C GLN A 159 23.87 -0.47 12.33
N SER A 160 23.33 -0.69 11.13
CA SER A 160 23.95 -1.49 10.06
C SER A 160 24.01 -0.76 8.71
N TYR A 161 24.41 0.51 8.71
CA TYR A 161 25.01 1.13 7.53
C TYR A 161 26.53 1.15 7.75
N LYS A 162 27.17 0.00 7.59
CA LYS A 162 28.63 -0.06 7.40
C LYS A 162 28.87 -0.05 5.89
N ASP A 163 29.51 1.02 5.41
CA ASP A 163 30.02 1.10 4.04
C ASP A 163 30.75 -0.21 3.69
N SER A 164 30.21 -0.93 2.72
CA SER A 164 30.75 -2.21 2.28
C SER A 164 32.02 -1.99 1.46
N LYS A 165 33.15 -1.86 2.17
CA LYS A 165 34.47 -2.22 1.61
C LYS A 165 35.03 -3.44 2.34
N SER A 166 35.25 -4.49 1.54
CA SER A 166 35.98 -5.74 1.78
C SER A 166 35.22 -6.98 2.31
N SER A 167 34.89 -7.83 1.33
CA SER A 167 35.32 -9.23 1.16
C SER A 167 35.09 -10.33 2.23
N LYS A 168 34.56 -11.44 1.69
CA LYS A 168 34.79 -12.88 1.95
C LYS A 168 33.86 -13.66 2.91
N GLN A 169 33.09 -14.54 2.25
CA GLN A 169 32.71 -15.92 2.58
C GLN A 169 32.61 -16.33 4.06
N ARG A 170 31.40 -16.76 4.47
CA ARG A 170 31.23 -18.02 5.21
C ARG A 170 29.82 -18.58 5.16
N SER A 171 29.80 -19.90 5.24
CA SER A 171 28.74 -20.87 4.99
C SER A 171 27.75 -21.09 6.15
N LEU A 172 26.56 -21.54 5.76
CA LEU A 172 25.59 -22.45 6.42
C LEU A 172 25.05 -22.15 7.83
N ALA A 173 23.75 -21.82 7.82
CA ALA A 173 22.67 -22.17 8.76
C ALA A 173 22.93 -22.14 10.28
N ILE A 174 22.52 -21.04 10.92
CA ILE A 174 21.91 -21.03 12.26
C ILE A 174 20.75 -20.03 12.20
N THR A 175 19.53 -20.46 12.49
CA THR A 175 18.33 -19.61 12.59
C THR A 175 18.44 -18.72 13.81
N LYS A 176 19.16 -17.60 13.69
CA LYS A 176 19.01 -16.46 14.62
C LYS A 176 17.88 -15.58 14.11
N ALA A 177 17.05 -15.09 15.03
CA ALA A 177 16.14 -14.00 14.74
C ALA A 177 16.96 -12.85 14.16
N LEU A 178 16.68 -12.50 12.90
CA LEU A 178 17.32 -11.39 12.22
C LEU A 178 16.91 -10.13 12.97
N ASN A 179 17.87 -9.23 13.20
CA ASN A 179 17.53 -7.95 13.81
C ASN A 179 16.67 -7.13 12.82
N ALA A 180 15.92 -6.15 13.34
CA ALA A 180 14.99 -5.36 12.52
C ALA A 180 15.66 -4.73 11.29
N ALA A 181 16.92 -4.29 11.41
CA ALA A 181 17.69 -3.74 10.31
C ALA A 181 17.92 -4.75 9.18
N GLU A 182 18.34 -5.96 9.54
CA GLU A 182 18.59 -7.04 8.59
C GLU A 182 17.29 -7.54 7.95
N MET A 183 16.17 -7.46 8.68
CA MET A 183 14.85 -7.75 8.15
C MET A 183 14.38 -6.65 7.18
N GLU A 184 14.57 -5.37 7.51
CA GLU A 184 14.27 -4.23 6.62
C GLU A 184 15.08 -4.30 5.33
N THR A 185 16.40 -4.52 5.39
CA THR A 185 17.24 -4.68 4.21
C THR A 185 16.78 -5.86 3.36
N ARG A 186 16.54 -7.03 3.96
CA ARG A 186 16.03 -8.19 3.23
C ARG A 186 14.64 -7.97 2.66
N MET A 187 13.80 -7.16 3.29
CA MET A 187 12.48 -6.81 2.76
C MET A 187 12.57 -5.81 1.62
N MET A 188 13.46 -4.81 1.67
CA MET A 188 13.71 -3.93 0.54
C MET A 188 14.33 -4.70 -0.64
N GLU A 189 15.30 -5.58 -0.37
CA GLU A 189 15.89 -6.46 -1.38
C GLU A 189 14.85 -7.44 -1.95
N SER A 190 14.03 -8.06 -1.10
CA SER A 190 12.94 -8.95 -1.53
C SER A 190 11.86 -8.18 -2.29
N LEU A 191 11.49 -6.97 -1.87
CA LEU A 191 10.55 -6.10 -2.56
C LEU A 191 11.06 -5.79 -3.95
N PHE A 192 12.32 -5.34 -4.05
CA PHE A 192 12.96 -5.02 -5.31
C PHE A 192 13.09 -6.26 -6.22
N THR A 193 13.49 -7.40 -5.66
CA THR A 193 13.61 -8.68 -6.40
C THR A 193 12.25 -9.15 -6.89
N ASN A 194 11.23 -9.17 -6.03
CA ASN A 194 9.87 -9.57 -6.40
C ASN A 194 9.29 -8.61 -7.46
N MET A 195 9.52 -7.29 -7.35
CA MET A 195 9.09 -6.33 -8.37
C MET A 195 9.74 -6.60 -9.73
N ILE A 196 11.03 -6.95 -9.74
CA ILE A 196 11.75 -7.36 -10.96
C ILE A 196 11.19 -8.67 -11.52
N ASP A 197 11.05 -9.71 -10.69
CA ASP A 197 10.59 -11.04 -11.11
C ASP A 197 9.13 -11.04 -11.58
N ILE A 198 8.29 -10.15 -11.05
CA ILE A 198 6.90 -9.94 -11.48
C ILE A 198 6.83 -9.16 -12.81
N SER A 199 7.86 -8.35 -13.12
CA SER A 199 7.91 -7.52 -14.33
C SER A 199 8.51 -8.19 -15.58
N MET A 200 9.09 -9.40 -15.42
CA MET A 200 9.68 -10.21 -16.50
C MET A 200 8.72 -11.28 -17.01
#